data_AF-A0A7X6VQG8-F1
#
_entry.id   AF-A0A7X6VQG8-F1
#
_cell.length_a   1.000
_cell.length_b   1.000
_cell.length_c   1.000
_cell.angle_alpha   90.00
_cell.angle_beta   90.00
_cell.angle_gamma   90.00
#
_symmetry.space_group_name_H-M   'P 1'
#
loop_
_entity.id
_entity.type
_entity.pdbx_description
1 polymer ?
#
loop_
_entity_poly.entity_id
_entity_poly.type
_entity_poly.pdbx_seq_one_letter_code
_entity_poly.pdbx_strand_id
1 'polypeptide(L)'
;KSNFVATNTRYYEGYYHNKLTPYKKMSEITEFSQFSVDILAANDGVILRREYMMYPLNQMAKVYVDGIYVGLWQSAFRNGVGIYVRQDDFYIPSEFTAGKQKINIKIEVVLNSEASYWTESFYEIYSIKKGD
;
A
#
# COMPACT_ATOMS: atom_id res chain seq x y z
N LYS A 1 8.23 22.48 -22.80
CA LYS A 1 8.68 21.95 -21.49
C LYS A 1 8.14 20.53 -21.37
N SER A 2 8.99 19.53 -21.50
CA SER A 2 8.59 18.12 -21.34
C SER A 2 8.38 17.84 -19.85
N ASN A 3 7.15 17.50 -19.46
CA ASN A 3 6.86 16.99 -18.12
C ASN A 3 7.40 15.57 -18.05
N PHE A 4 8.60 15.41 -17.48
CA PHE A 4 9.11 14.09 -17.15
C PHE A 4 8.29 13.56 -15.96
N VAL A 5 7.31 12.72 -16.25
CA VAL A 5 6.66 11.90 -15.22
C VAL A 5 7.58 10.71 -15.04
N ALA A 6 8.34 10.68 -13.96
CA ALA A 6 9.13 9.50 -13.61
C ALA A 6 8.17 8.33 -13.41
N THR A 7 8.13 7.40 -14.36
CA THR A 7 7.49 6.09 -14.20
C THR A 7 8.42 5.23 -13.36
N ASN A 8 8.48 5.51 -12.06
CA ASN A 8 9.28 4.70 -11.16
C ASN A 8 8.57 3.36 -10.95
N THR A 9 9.03 2.31 -11.63
CA THR A 9 8.61 0.93 -11.38
C THR A 9 9.35 0.31 -10.18
N ARG A 10 10.28 1.06 -9.57
CA ARG A 10 11.05 0.64 -8.39
C ARG A 10 10.43 1.19 -7.11
N TYR A 11 10.74 0.47 -6.05
CA TYR A 11 10.51 0.85 -4.66
C TYR A 11 11.25 2.15 -4.29
N TYR A 12 10.58 3.13 -3.66
CA TYR A 12 11.18 4.34 -3.08
C TYR A 12 11.32 4.23 -1.56
N GLU A 13 12.54 4.51 -1.07
CA GLU A 13 12.84 4.80 0.33
C GLU A 13 13.67 6.09 0.39
N GLY A 14 13.29 7.03 1.24
CA GLY A 14 14.09 8.25 1.40
C GLY A 14 13.35 9.37 2.10
N TYR A 15 14.00 10.54 2.14
CA TYR A 15 13.41 11.74 2.72
C TYR A 15 12.12 12.13 2.01
N TYR A 16 11.08 12.45 2.78
CA TYR A 16 9.79 12.86 2.28
C TYR A 16 9.86 14.06 1.34
N HIS A 17 10.71 15.04 1.65
CA HIS A 17 10.84 16.25 0.83
C HIS A 17 11.57 16.01 -0.50
N ASN A 18 12.28 14.89 -0.64
CA ASN A 18 13.03 14.54 -1.85
C ASN A 18 12.22 13.69 -2.83
N LYS A 19 10.99 13.29 -2.47
CA LYS A 19 10.19 12.41 -3.29
C LYS A 19 9.75 13.12 -4.58
N LEU A 20 9.98 12.45 -5.72
CA LEU A 20 9.58 12.93 -7.05
C LEU A 20 8.25 12.29 -7.48
N THR A 21 7.26 12.29 -6.58
CA THR A 21 5.90 11.80 -6.86
C THR A 21 4.91 12.97 -6.88
N PRO A 22 3.86 12.92 -7.74
CA PRO A 22 2.77 13.89 -7.68
C PRO A 22 1.97 13.79 -6.36
N TYR A 23 2.03 12.66 -5.67
CA TYR A 23 1.31 12.42 -4.42
C TYR A 23 2.08 13.05 -3.26
N LYS A 24 1.62 14.22 -2.80
CA LYS A 24 2.30 15.02 -1.74
C LYS A 24 1.57 15.05 -0.40
N LYS A 25 0.48 14.31 -0.24
CA LYS A 25 -0.27 14.25 1.02
C LYS A 25 0.02 12.93 1.72
N MET A 26 0.37 13.00 3.00
CA MET A 26 0.40 11.85 3.92
C MET A 26 -0.84 11.96 4.81
N SER A 27 -1.57 10.87 4.96
CA SER A 27 -2.73 10.76 5.84
C SER A 27 -2.39 9.86 7.03
N GLU A 28 -2.90 10.21 8.21
CA GLU A 28 -2.92 9.35 9.39
C GLU A 28 -4.33 8.79 9.54
N ILE A 29 -4.46 7.47 9.50
CA ILE A 29 -5.72 6.75 9.55
C ILE A 29 -5.79 6.03 10.88
N THR A 30 -6.90 6.18 11.62
CA THR A 30 -7.09 5.59 12.95
C THR A 30 -8.10 4.45 12.98
N GLU A 31 -8.99 4.37 11.99
CA GLU A 31 -10.01 3.33 11.88
C GLU A 31 -9.81 2.45 10.65
N PHE A 32 -10.12 2.98 9.46
CA PHE A 32 -9.89 2.29 8.19
C PHE A 32 -9.85 3.24 7.00
N SER A 33 -9.26 2.76 5.91
CA SER A 33 -9.39 3.32 4.57
C SER A 33 -10.04 2.30 3.64
N GLN A 34 -10.85 2.74 2.69
CA GLN A 34 -11.52 1.86 1.73
C GLN A 34 -11.60 2.48 0.35
N PHE A 35 -11.29 1.69 -0.68
CA PHE A 35 -11.29 2.12 -2.07
C PHE A 35 -11.52 0.94 -3.02
N SER A 36 -11.98 1.23 -4.23
CA SER A 36 -12.08 0.24 -5.31
C SER A 36 -10.97 0.43 -6.32
N VAL A 37 -10.52 -0.67 -6.93
CA VAL A 37 -9.43 -0.65 -7.91
C VAL A 37 -9.66 -1.71 -9.00
N ASP A 38 -9.29 -1.36 -10.23
CA ASP A 38 -9.37 -2.25 -11.38
C ASP A 38 -8.13 -3.15 -11.46
N ILE A 39 -8.32 -4.40 -11.87
CA ILE A 39 -7.28 -5.43 -11.98
C ILE A 39 -7.46 -6.24 -13.27
N LEU A 40 -6.41 -6.96 -13.70
CA LEU A 40 -6.53 -7.88 -14.84
C LEU A 40 -7.36 -9.09 -14.44
N ALA A 41 -8.38 -9.47 -15.22
CA ALA A 41 -9.19 -10.67 -14.95
C ALA A 41 -8.37 -11.97 -14.91
N ALA A 42 -7.37 -12.06 -15.78
CA ALA A 42 -6.45 -13.20 -15.89
C ALA A 42 -5.21 -13.04 -14.99
N ASN A 43 -5.40 -12.57 -13.74
CA ASN A 43 -4.33 -12.46 -12.76
C ASN A 43 -4.10 -13.77 -11.99
N ASP A 44 -2.91 -13.91 -11.40
CA ASP A 44 -2.54 -14.94 -10.43
C ASP A 44 -2.29 -14.32 -9.03
N GLY A 45 -3.17 -13.39 -8.66
CA GLY A 45 -3.00 -12.52 -7.51
C GLY A 45 -2.52 -11.13 -7.90
N VAL A 46 -2.46 -10.26 -6.91
CA VAL A 46 -2.07 -8.86 -7.09
C VAL A 46 -1.13 -8.42 -5.96
N ILE A 47 -0.29 -7.44 -6.25
CA ILE A 47 0.50 -6.73 -5.25
C ILE A 47 -0.15 -5.37 -5.01
N LEU A 48 -0.52 -5.11 -3.76
CA LEU A 48 -0.92 -3.80 -3.29
C LEU A 48 0.31 -3.12 -2.69
N ARG A 49 0.76 -2.03 -3.32
CA ARG A 49 1.86 -1.21 -2.83
C ARG A 49 1.31 0.04 -2.15
N ARG A 50 1.89 0.43 -1.04
CA ARG A 50 1.57 1.68 -0.32
C ARG A 50 2.84 2.49 -0.10
N GLU A 51 2.78 3.82 -0.16
CA GLU A 51 3.80 4.68 0.47
C GLU A 51 3.37 5.10 1.88
N TYR A 52 4.23 4.88 2.88
CA TYR A 52 3.98 5.20 4.28
C TYR A 52 5.14 5.96 4.92
N MET A 53 4.86 6.60 6.06
CA MET A 53 5.84 7.32 6.87
C MET A 53 6.60 6.36 7.77
N MET A 54 7.93 6.35 7.69
CA MET A 54 8.78 5.50 8.54
C MET A 54 9.02 6.11 9.93
N TYR A 55 8.07 6.84 10.49
CA TYR A 55 8.19 7.42 11.84
C TYR A 55 7.54 6.54 12.92
N PRO A 56 6.27 6.12 12.78
CA PRO A 56 5.65 5.20 13.73
C PRO A 56 6.25 3.79 13.56
N LEU A 57 6.57 3.16 14.69
CA LEU A 57 7.06 1.79 14.73
C LEU A 57 5.91 0.81 14.62
N ASN A 58 6.10 -0.29 13.90
CA ASN A 58 5.19 -1.42 13.92
C ASN A 58 3.73 -1.08 13.55
N GLN A 59 3.56 -0.30 12.48
CA GLN A 59 2.23 -0.02 11.92
C GLN A 59 1.61 -1.32 11.42
N MET A 60 0.35 -1.57 11.77
CA MET A 60 -0.37 -2.78 11.40
C MET A 60 -1.75 -2.46 10.85
N ALA A 61 -2.16 -3.20 9.82
CA ALA A 61 -3.51 -3.16 9.31
C ALA A 61 -3.97 -4.54 8.84
N LYS A 62 -5.25 -4.87 9.07
CA LYS A 62 -5.90 -6.01 8.42
C LYS A 62 -6.35 -5.59 7.03
N VAL A 63 -6.03 -6.41 6.04
CA VAL A 63 -6.42 -6.19 4.65
C VAL A 63 -7.62 -7.07 4.34
N TYR A 64 -8.65 -6.47 3.74
CA TYR A 64 -9.84 -7.17 3.26
C TYR A 64 -10.05 -6.89 1.77
N VAL A 65 -10.50 -7.91 1.04
CA VAL A 65 -10.90 -7.82 -0.37
C VAL A 65 -12.35 -8.26 -0.49
N ASP A 66 -13.20 -7.37 -1.00
CA ASP A 66 -14.65 -7.54 -1.12
C ASP A 66 -15.29 -8.03 0.20
N GLY A 67 -14.81 -7.49 1.32
CA GLY A 67 -15.27 -7.82 2.68
C GLY A 67 -14.65 -9.09 3.28
N ILE A 68 -13.84 -9.84 2.53
CA ILE A 68 -13.19 -11.06 3.00
C ILE A 68 -11.79 -10.73 3.52
N TYR A 69 -11.45 -11.21 4.72
CA TYR A 69 -10.12 -11.02 5.31
C TYR A 69 -9.06 -11.76 4.52
N VAL A 70 -7.99 -11.05 4.12
CA VAL A 70 -6.86 -11.59 3.36
C VAL A 70 -5.66 -11.85 4.27
N GLY A 71 -5.35 -10.91 5.16
CA GLY A 71 -4.18 -11.03 6.04
C GLY A 71 -3.83 -9.77 6.80
N LEU A 72 -2.78 -9.86 7.60
CA LEU A 72 -2.21 -8.76 8.37
C LEU A 72 -1.04 -8.14 7.61
N TRP A 73 -1.12 -6.84 7.33
CA TRP A 73 -0.02 -6.06 6.78
C TRP A 73 0.71 -5.36 7.93
N GLN A 74 1.99 -5.70 8.11
CA GLN A 74 2.83 -5.14 9.16
C GLN A 74 4.06 -4.43 8.59
N SER A 75 4.28 -3.20 9.03
CA SER A 75 5.49 -2.41 8.76
C SER A 75 6.30 -2.30 10.05
N ALA A 76 7.11 -3.32 10.32
CA ALA A 76 7.79 -3.51 11.60
C ALA A 76 8.90 -2.48 11.90
N PHE A 77 9.41 -1.78 10.89
CA PHE A 77 10.59 -0.91 11.02
C PHE A 77 10.21 0.57 10.98
N ARG A 78 11.02 1.38 11.68
CA ARG A 78 11.02 2.84 11.57
C ARG A 78 12.41 3.34 11.21
N ASN A 79 12.48 4.51 10.60
CA ASN A 79 13.70 5.30 10.49
C ASN A 79 13.59 6.47 11.49
N GLY A 80 14.43 6.42 12.54
CA GLY A 80 14.38 7.39 13.64
C GLY A 80 14.97 8.76 13.33
N VAL A 81 15.49 8.99 12.12
CA VAL A 81 16.20 10.23 11.76
C VAL A 81 15.49 10.91 10.59
N GLY A 82 14.91 12.08 10.85
CA GLY A 82 14.23 12.88 9.82
C GLY A 82 12.89 12.30 9.36
N ILE A 83 12.26 12.97 8.39
CA ILE A 83 10.96 12.56 7.85
C ILE A 83 11.23 11.66 6.63
N TYR A 84 11.23 10.34 6.85
CA TYR A 84 11.42 9.33 5.80
C TYR A 84 10.11 8.68 5.40
N VAL A 85 9.99 8.36 4.12
CA VAL A 85 8.93 7.50 3.60
C VAL A 85 9.51 6.27 2.93
N ARG A 86 8.68 5.25 2.88
CA ARG A 86 8.95 3.95 2.28
C ARG A 86 7.70 3.46 1.60
N GLN A 87 7.86 2.91 0.42
CA GLN A 87 6.90 1.98 -0.18
C GLN A 87 6.92 0.55 0.42
N ASP A 88 5.80 -0.08 0.66
CA ASP A 88 5.78 -1.51 0.99
C ASP A 88 4.68 -2.23 0.25
N ASP A 89 4.87 -3.54 0.12
CA ASP A 89 4.07 -4.41 -0.71
C ASP A 89 3.32 -5.40 0.17
N PHE A 90 2.04 -5.59 -0.15
CA PHE A 90 1.19 -6.62 0.40
C PHE A 90 0.67 -7.48 -0.74
N TYR A 91 0.96 -8.79 -0.68
CA TYR A 91 0.45 -9.74 -1.67
C TYR A 91 -0.98 -10.16 -1.33
N ILE A 92 -1.85 -10.06 -2.32
CA ILE A 92 -3.23 -10.55 -2.26
C ILE A 92 -3.29 -11.79 -3.17
N PRO A 93 -3.50 -13.00 -2.61
CA PRO A 93 -3.53 -14.24 -3.39
C PRO A 93 -4.64 -14.28 -4.45
N SER A 94 -4.45 -15.15 -5.44
CA SER A 94 -5.39 -15.35 -6.54
C SER A 94 -6.78 -15.81 -6.08
N GLU A 95 -6.89 -16.51 -4.95
CA GLU A 95 -8.18 -16.93 -4.37
C GLU A 95 -9.13 -15.75 -4.05
N PHE A 96 -8.59 -14.53 -3.86
CA PHE A 96 -9.38 -13.32 -3.62
C PHE A 96 -9.65 -12.49 -4.88
N THR A 97 -8.96 -12.77 -5.99
CA THR A 97 -8.84 -11.85 -7.15
C THR A 97 -9.06 -12.49 -8.52
N ALA A 98 -8.94 -13.81 -8.65
CA ALA A 98 -9.05 -14.51 -9.93
C ALA A 98 -10.42 -14.30 -10.59
N GLY A 99 -10.40 -13.98 -11.89
CA GLY A 99 -11.62 -13.75 -12.69
C GLY A 99 -12.31 -12.41 -12.45
N LYS A 100 -11.90 -11.64 -11.42
CA LYS A 100 -12.44 -10.31 -11.15
C LYS A 100 -11.70 -9.25 -11.97
N GLN A 101 -12.43 -8.22 -12.42
CA GLN A 101 -11.85 -7.04 -13.07
C GLN A 101 -11.75 -5.83 -12.16
N LYS A 102 -12.43 -5.88 -11.01
CA LYS A 102 -12.48 -4.83 -10.00
C LYS A 102 -12.64 -5.47 -8.64
N ILE A 103 -11.95 -4.93 -7.65
CA ILE A 103 -12.03 -5.37 -6.25
C ILE A 103 -12.19 -4.15 -5.33
N ASN A 104 -12.84 -4.35 -4.19
CA ASN A 104 -12.91 -3.37 -3.11
C ASN A 104 -11.92 -3.76 -2.01
N ILE A 105 -11.01 -2.85 -1.69
CA ILE A 105 -9.98 -3.05 -0.66
C ILE A 105 -10.38 -2.23 0.56
N LYS A 106 -10.36 -2.86 1.74
CA LYS A 106 -10.43 -2.18 3.04
C LYS A 106 -9.12 -2.45 3.80
N ILE A 107 -8.51 -1.37 4.29
CA ILE A 107 -7.34 -1.38 5.16
C ILE A 107 -7.82 -0.96 6.55
N GLU A 108 -7.98 -1.91 7.46
CA GLU A 108 -8.46 -1.68 8.82
C GLU A 108 -7.29 -1.61 9.80
N VAL A 109 -7.16 -0.49 10.50
CA VAL A 109 -6.04 -0.22 11.41
C VAL A 109 -6.08 -1.18 12.60
N VAL A 110 -4.94 -1.78 12.92
CA VAL A 110 -4.76 -2.59 14.11
C VAL A 110 -3.98 -1.77 15.14
N LEU A 111 -4.66 -1.36 16.19
CA LEU A 111 -4.04 -0.65 17.31
C LEU A 111 -3.11 -1.60 18.07
N ASN A 112 -1.91 -1.13 18.39
CA ASN A 112 -0.97 -1.83 19.26
C ASN A 112 -0.24 -0.84 20.17
N SER A 113 0.67 -1.32 21.01
CA SER A 113 1.41 -0.48 21.96
C SER A 113 2.43 0.47 21.32
N GLU A 114 2.79 0.25 20.05
CA GLU A 114 3.84 0.99 19.34
C GLU A 114 3.27 1.97 18.29
N ALA A 115 2.12 1.66 17.71
CA ALA A 115 1.40 2.52 16.79
C ALA A 115 -0.12 2.46 17.02
N SER A 116 -0.74 3.64 17.02
CA SER A 116 -2.19 3.83 17.11
C SER A 116 -2.82 4.32 15.80
N TYR A 117 -2.04 4.38 14.72
CA TYR A 117 -2.48 4.85 13.41
C TYR A 117 -1.67 4.20 12.28
N TRP A 118 -2.27 4.23 11.09
CA TRP A 118 -1.69 3.81 9.83
C TRP A 118 -1.40 5.03 8.97
N THR A 119 -0.21 5.11 8.39
CA THR A 119 0.14 6.20 7.47
C THR A 119 0.04 5.75 6.02
N GLU A 120 -0.56 6.59 5.18
CA GLU A 120 -0.70 6.32 3.75
C GLU A 120 -0.64 7.61 2.94
N SER A 121 0.13 7.60 1.85
CA SER A 121 0.16 8.68 0.86
C SER A 121 -0.62 8.33 -0.40
N PHE A 122 -0.39 7.13 -0.93
CA PHE A 122 -1.08 6.57 -2.08
C PHE A 122 -0.95 5.04 -2.07
N TYR A 123 -1.76 4.40 -2.90
CA TYR A 123 -1.64 2.99 -3.23
C TYR A 123 -1.44 2.79 -4.73
N GLU A 124 -0.63 1.81 -5.10
CA GLU A 124 -0.50 1.29 -6.45
C GLU A 124 -0.91 -0.19 -6.44
N ILE A 125 -1.49 -0.66 -7.55
CA ILE A 125 -1.81 -2.07 -7.72
C ILE A 125 -1.08 -2.65 -8.92
N TYR A 126 -0.56 -3.86 -8.76
CA TYR A 126 0.06 -4.62 -9.84
C TYR A 126 -0.62 -5.98 -9.95
N SER A 127 -1.21 -6.28 -11.10
CA SER A 127 -1.71 -7.64 -11.39
C SER A 127 -0.54 -8.53 -11.79
N ILE A 128 -0.40 -9.68 -11.13
CA ILE A 128 0.55 -10.70 -11.55
C ILE A 128 -0.10 -11.46 -12.69
N LYS A 129 0.48 -11.41 -13.89
CA LYS A 129 -0.03 -12.17 -15.04
C LYS A 129 0.18 -13.66 -14.75
N LYS A 130 -0.83 -14.49 -15.02
CA LYS A 130 -0.63 -15.95 -15.09
C LYS A 130 0.50 -16.25 -16.08
N GLY A 131 1.43 -17.12 -15.69
CA GLY A 131 2.42 -17.67 -16.61
C GLY A 131 1.71 -18.38 -17.76
N ASP A 132 2.23 -18.19 -18.97
CA ASP A 132 1.76 -18.91 -20.17
C ASP A 132 2.20 -20.39 -20.11
#